data_AF-A0A482WQQ3-F1
#
_entry.id   AF-A0A482WQQ3-F1
#
_cell.length_a   1.000
_cell.length_b   1.000
_cell.length_c   1.000
_cell.angle_alpha   90.00
_cell.angle_beta   90.00
_cell.angle_gamma   90.00
#
_symmetry.space_group_name_H-M   'P 1'
#
loop_
_entity.id
_entity.type
_entity.pdbx_description
1 polymer ?
#
loop_
_entity_poly.entity_id
_entity_poly.type
_entity_poly.pdbx_seq_one_letter_code
_entity_poly.pdbx_strand_id
1 'polypeptide(L)' 'CIPYSILLKDLDIKNVRDLEDLIIEAIYADIIHGKLDQKNSQLELDYAIGRDMQPTHIAT' A
#
# COMPACT_ATOMS: atom_id res chain seq x y z
N CYS A 1 2.48 6.47 -7.55
CA CYS A 1 3.67 5.80 -6.98
C CYS A 1 3.92 6.37 -5.59
N ILE A 2 3.99 5.53 -4.55
CA ILE A 2 4.20 5.91 -3.15
C ILE A 2 5.63 5.53 -2.75
N PRO A 3 6.47 6.46 -2.27
CA PRO A 3 7.83 6.13 -1.84
C PRO A 3 7.83 5.28 -0.57
N TYR A 4 8.74 4.30 -0.53
CA TYR A 4 8.90 3.40 0.61
C TYR A 4 9.18 4.16 1.90
N SER A 5 9.87 5.30 1.86
CA SER A 5 10.13 6.12 3.05
C SER A 5 8.87 6.59 3.78
N ILE A 6 7.76 6.81 3.06
CA ILE A 6 6.48 7.17 3.69
C ILE A 6 5.91 5.94 4.39
N LEU A 7 5.83 4.82 3.67
CA LEU A 7 5.32 3.55 4.20
C LEU A 7 6.12 3.07 5.41
N LEU A 8 7.46 3.11 5.34
CA LEU A 8 8.34 2.74 6.45
C LEU A 8 8.08 3.62 7.69
N LYS A 9 7.83 4.91 7.50
CA LYS A 9 7.56 5.84 8.61
C LYS A 9 6.17 5.67 9.20
N ASP A 10 5.15 5.54 8.36
CA ASP A 10 3.75 5.42 8.80
C ASP A 10 3.44 4.05 9.40
N LEU A 11 4.04 2.97 8.88
CA LEU A 11 3.91 1.62 9.45
C LEU A 11 4.96 1.31 10.54
N ASP A 12 5.88 2.23 10.84
CA ASP A 12 7.01 2.03 11.77
C ASP A 12 7.87 0.80 11.43
N ILE A 13 8.08 0.53 10.14
CA ILE A 13 8.88 -0.58 9.63
C ILE A 13 10.30 -0.10 9.36
N LYS A 14 11.30 -0.88 9.82
CA LYS A 14 12.72 -0.52 9.70
C LYS A 14 13.39 -1.09 8.44
N ASN A 15 12.91 -2.23 7.95
CA ASN A 15 13.48 -2.88 6.78
C ASN A 15 12.54 -2.82 5.58
N VAL A 16 13.12 -2.58 4.41
CA VAL A 16 12.38 -2.66 3.15
C VAL A 16 11.81 -4.07 2.94
N ARG A 17 12.53 -5.12 3.34
CA ARG A 17 12.07 -6.52 3.24
C ARG A 17 10.73 -6.76 3.95
N ASP A 18 10.62 -6.30 5.20
CA ASP A 18 9.41 -6.45 6.00
C ASP A 18 8.24 -5.67 5.37
N LEU A 19 8.52 -4.50 4.80
CA LEU A 19 7.53 -3.72 4.06
C LEU A 19 7.05 -4.45 2.80
N GLU A 20 7.97 -5.04 2.04
CA GLU A 20 7.65 -5.78 0.81
C GLU A 20 6.82 -7.03 1.12
N ASP A 21 7.16 -7.79 2.17
CA ASP A 21 6.36 -8.94 2.61
C ASP A 21 4.93 -8.51 2.98
N LEU A 22 4.77 -7.41 3.70
CA LEU A 22 3.45 -6.92 4.11
C LEU A 22 2.61 -6.43 2.90
N ILE A 23 3.26 -5.81 1.91
CA ILE A 23 2.61 -5.44 0.64
C ILE A 23 2.17 -6.70 -0.12
N ILE A 24 3.04 -7.72 -0.19
CA ILE A 24 2.72 -9.00 -0.84
C ILE A 24 1.53 -9.66 -0.13
N GLU A 25 1.51 -9.70 1.20
CA GLU A 25 0.38 -10.22 1.98
C GLU A 25 -0.91 -9.44 1.69
N ALA A 26 -0.84 -8.12 1.61
CA ALA A 26 -1.98 -7.29 1.27
C ALA A 26 -2.49 -7.52 -0.16
N ILE A 27 -1.60 -7.81 -1.13
CA ILE A 27 -1.99 -8.22 -2.48
C ILE A 27 -2.66 -9.59 -2.46
N TYR A 28 -2.07 -10.55 -1.73
CA TYR A 28 -2.64 -11.90 -1.56
C TYR A 28 -4.00 -11.89 -0.86
N ALA A 29 -4.23 -10.93 0.04
CA ALA A 29 -5.50 -10.73 0.73
C ALA A 29 -6.53 -9.96 -0.12
N ASP A 30 -6.23 -9.68 -1.40
CA ASP A 30 -7.06 -8.91 -2.33
C ASP A 30 -7.29 -7.45 -1.86
N ILE A 31 -6.43 -6.94 -0.98
CA ILE A 31 -6.57 -5.61 -0.36
C ILE A 31 -6.01 -4.51 -1.27
N ILE A 32 -4.86 -4.76 -1.88
CA ILE A 32 -4.21 -3.82 -2.78
C ILE A 32 -3.75 -4.54 -4.02
N HIS A 33 -3.72 -3.84 -5.13
CA HIS A 33 -3.22 -4.30 -6.41
C HIS A 33 -2.20 -3.27 -6.88
N GLY A 34 -1.00 -3.77 -7.19
CA GLY A 34 0.10 -2.89 -7.54
C GLY A 34 1.38 -3.67 -7.80
N LYS A 35 2.43 -2.90 -8.08
CA LYS A 35 3.76 -3.40 -8.40
C LYS A 35 4.80 -2.74 -7.50
N LEU A 36 5.68 -3.57 -6.95
CA LEU A 36 6.82 -3.11 -6.19
C LEU A 36 7.93 -2.68 -7.17
N ASP A 37 8.37 -1.43 -7.07
CA ASP A 37 9.55 -0.93 -7.78
C ASP A 37 10.70 -0.74 -6.79
N GLN A 38 11.44 -1.82 -6.58
CA GLN A 38 12.61 -1.83 -5.72
C GLN A 38 13.73 -0.89 -6.24
N LYS A 39 13.84 -0.70 -7.56
CA LYS A 39 14.89 0.13 -8.18
C LYS A 39 14.68 1.61 -7.86
N ASN A 40 13.44 2.06 -7.88
CA ASN A 40 13.05 3.43 -7.55
C ASN A 40 12.60 3.59 -6.09
N SER A 41 12.66 2.52 -5.28
CA SER A 41 12.19 2.48 -3.87
C SER A 41 10.77 3.02 -3.70
N GLN A 42 9.88 2.58 -4.59
CA GLN A 42 8.52 3.06 -4.70
C GLN A 42 7.54 1.91 -4.91
N LEU A 43 6.34 2.06 -4.36
CA LEU A 43 5.20 1.20 -4.60
C LEU A 43 4.30 1.84 -5.66
N GLU A 44 4.12 1.17 -6.78
CA GLU A 44 3.11 1.53 -7.78
C GLU A 44 1.81 0.85 -7.37
N LEU A 45 0.80 1.62 -6.97
CA LEU A 45 -0.53 1.10 -6.67
C LEU A 45 -1.43 1.36 -7.87
N ASP A 46 -1.98 0.28 -8.43
CA ASP A 46 -2.99 0.33 -9.49
C ASP A 46 -4.39 0.48 -8.88
N TYR A 47 -4.67 -0.28 -7.82
CA TYR A 47 -5.96 -0.29 -7.15
C TYR A 47 -5.81 -0.65 -5.67
N ALA A 48 -6.64 -0.10 -4.80
CA ALA A 48 -6.70 -0.48 -3.41
C ALA A 48 -8.17 -0.51 -2.98
N ILE A 49 -8.59 -1.55 -2.26
CA ILE A 49 -9.93 -1.53 -1.67
C ILE A 49 -9.97 -0.46 -0.58
N GLY A 50 -10.99 0.39 -0.66
CA GLY A 50 -11.28 1.37 0.38
C GLY A 50 -11.75 0.63 1.64
N ARG A 51 -10.86 0.53 2.63
CA ARG A 51 -11.20 -0.04 3.96
C ARG A 51 -12.32 0.75 4.66
N ASP A 52 -12.33 2.06 4.47
CA ASP A 52 -13.36 2.97 4.97
C ASP A 52 -14.22 3.45 3.79
N MET A 53 -15.46 2.95 3.69
CA MET A 53 -16.48 3.64 2.92
C MET A 53 -16.86 4.88 3.74
N GLN A 54 -16.23 6.03 3.46
CA GLN A 54 -16.68 7.29 4.05
C GLN A 54 -18.19 7.42 3.75
N PRO A 55 -19.08 7.46 4.76
CA PRO A 55 -20.53 7.55 4.55
C PRO A 55 -20.95 8.89 3.91
N THR A 56 -19.99 9.76 3.59
CA THR A 56 -20.19 11.04 2.92
C THR A 56 -20.32 10.94 1.40
N HIS A 57 -20.12 9.75 0.80
CA HIS A 57 -20.21 9.55 -0.66
C HIS A 57 -21.54 8.97 -1.14
N ILE A 58 -22.48 8.67 -0.24
CA ILE A 58 -23.90 8.56 -0.60
C ILE A 58 -24.46 9.98 -0.73
N ALA A 59 -24.05 10.67 -1.80
CA ALA A 59 -24.78 11.85 -2.24
C ALA A 59 -26.20 11.41 -2.64
N THR A 60 -27.15 12.11 -2.02
CA THR A 60 -28.61 12.08 -2.17
C THR A 60 -29.13 11.80 -3.57
#